data_AF-A0A3S4PRI4-F1
#
_entry.id   AF-A0A3S4PRI4-F1
#
_cell.length_a   1.000
_cell.length_b   1.000
_cell.length_c   1.000
_cell.angle_alpha   90.00
_cell.angle_beta   90.00
_cell.angle_gamma   90.00
#
_symmetry.space_group_name_H-M   'P 1'
#
loop_
_entity.id
_entity.type
_entity.pdbx_description
1 polymer ?
#
loop_
_entity_poly.entity_id
_entity_poly.type
_entity_poly.pdbx_seq_one_letter_code
_entity_poly.pdbx_strand_id
1 'polypeptide(L)'
;MKTKNLLLLGATLSLTACSMNELGLGNGSPDWRPYKDIDQSTQYISFISTETAYEQSHPNEARADSVGRAYRKSAKDQEDLIGNLYYIYDAHANNMAIYFGTENAKSLNPHQKEDIKKLAKAKKIDFYEFGKGRLAHAEFTANKSMCADFNGKNGVKVKMASNYYQDYNNYYTSLLSATISKHDIKDVNYKPLMTGSQSFISESNKHEAKHGQQLGLANLKEKATLFTNIICR
;
A
#
# COMPACT_ATOMS: atom_id res chain seq x y z
N MET A 1 22.53 30.61 23.37
CA MET A 1 21.46 29.59 23.55
C MET A 1 20.62 29.53 22.27
N LYS A 2 20.78 28.47 21.47
CA LYS A 2 19.90 28.16 20.34
C LYS A 2 19.13 26.89 20.69
N THR A 3 17.85 27.04 21.04
CA THR A 3 16.91 25.94 21.26
C THR A 3 16.65 25.26 19.91
N LYS A 4 17.22 24.07 19.71
CA LYS A 4 16.86 23.19 18.61
C LYS A 4 15.58 22.46 19.01
N ASN A 5 14.50 22.69 18.27
CA ASN A 5 13.27 21.90 18.36
C ASN A 5 13.61 20.45 17.98
N LEU A 6 13.63 19.58 18.99
CA LEU A 6 13.80 18.15 18.84
C LEU A 6 12.45 17.56 18.39
N LEU A 7 12.28 17.34 17.09
CA LEU A 7 11.22 16.46 16.57
C LEU A 7 11.58 15.03 16.98
N LEU A 8 11.00 14.58 18.10
CA LEU A 8 11.00 13.18 18.51
C LEU A 8 10.11 12.37 17.54
N LEU A 9 10.66 12.05 16.37
CA LEU A 9 10.19 10.96 15.51
C LEU A 9 11.13 9.78 15.73
N GLY A 10 10.74 8.87 16.64
CA GLY A 10 11.62 7.76 16.99
C GLY A 10 11.10 6.87 18.11
N ALA A 11 9.82 6.54 18.11
CA ALA A 11 9.42 5.24 18.64
C ALA A 11 9.32 4.32 17.43
N THR A 12 10.45 3.78 17.02
CA THR A 12 10.51 2.62 16.13
C THR A 12 9.69 1.53 16.81
N LEU A 13 8.48 1.29 16.33
CA LEU A 13 7.97 -0.07 16.28
C LEU A 13 9.00 -0.82 15.44
N SER A 14 10.03 -1.36 16.09
CA SER A 14 10.84 -2.44 15.54
C SER A 14 9.97 -3.69 15.56
N LEU A 15 8.85 -3.65 14.82
CA LEU A 15 8.50 -4.79 14.01
C LEU A 15 9.69 -4.89 13.06
N THR A 16 10.58 -5.83 13.33
CA THR A 16 11.58 -6.26 12.35
C THR A 16 10.79 -6.70 11.14
N ALA A 17 10.43 -5.75 10.28
CA ALA A 17 9.99 -5.99 8.93
C ALA A 17 11.21 -6.57 8.26
N CYS A 18 11.34 -7.89 8.38
CA CYS A 18 12.28 -8.62 7.58
C CYS A 18 12.04 -8.23 6.12
N SER A 19 13.16 -8.10 5.43
CA SER A 19 13.32 -7.63 4.05
C SER A 19 12.25 -8.13 3.08
N MET A 20 12.13 -7.49 1.92
CA MET A 20 11.18 -7.82 0.86
C MET A 20 11.11 -9.31 0.44
N ASN A 21 12.13 -10.10 0.81
CA ASN A 21 12.12 -11.55 0.72
C ASN A 21 11.00 -12.23 1.53
N GLU A 22 10.51 -11.65 2.63
CA GLU A 22 9.43 -12.26 3.42
C GLU A 22 8.02 -12.05 2.86
N LEU A 23 7.81 -11.07 1.97
CA LEU A 23 6.56 -10.96 1.21
C LEU A 23 6.55 -11.84 -0.04
N GLY A 24 7.63 -12.59 -0.30
CA GLY A 24 7.66 -13.60 -1.36
C GLY A 24 7.78 -13.03 -2.77
N LEU A 25 8.49 -11.92 -2.97
CA LEU A 25 8.87 -11.44 -4.32
C LEU A 25 9.98 -12.31 -4.98
N GLY A 26 10.12 -13.57 -4.57
CA GLY A 26 11.14 -14.51 -5.06
C GLY A 26 10.64 -15.42 -6.19
N ASN A 27 11.56 -16.15 -6.84
CA ASN A 27 11.23 -17.08 -7.92
C ASN A 27 10.65 -18.41 -7.39
N GLY A 28 9.47 -18.82 -7.87
CA GLY A 28 8.79 -20.08 -7.51
C GLY A 28 7.28 -19.92 -7.35
N SER A 29 6.52 -21.02 -7.38
CA SER A 29 5.05 -21.09 -7.20
C SER A 29 4.52 -20.16 -6.08
N PRO A 30 3.31 -19.58 -6.20
CA PRO A 30 2.85 -18.53 -5.30
C PRO A 30 2.78 -18.96 -3.82
N ASP A 31 3.63 -18.38 -2.97
CA ASP A 31 3.46 -18.39 -1.51
C ASP A 31 2.35 -17.39 -1.15
N TRP A 32 1.11 -17.90 -1.17
CA TRP A 32 -0.10 -17.11 -0.92
C TRP A 32 -0.07 -16.49 0.48
N ARG A 33 0.14 -15.18 0.56
CA ARG A 33 0.16 -14.41 1.82
C ARG A 33 -1.26 -13.99 2.21
N PRO A 34 -1.75 -14.37 3.40
CA PRO A 34 -3.06 -13.95 3.89
C PRO A 34 -3.02 -12.48 4.27
N TYR A 35 -4.11 -11.76 4.03
CA TYR A 35 -4.26 -10.37 4.47
C TYR A 35 -5.74 -10.05 4.74
N LYS A 36 -5.98 -9.05 5.59
CA LYS A 36 -7.29 -8.45 5.74
C LYS A 36 -7.46 -7.33 4.73
N ASP A 37 -8.52 -7.44 3.93
CA ASP A 37 -8.85 -6.46 2.91
C ASP A 37 -9.69 -5.30 3.50
N ILE A 38 -9.99 -4.28 2.72
CA ILE A 38 -10.76 -3.07 3.08
C ILE A 38 -12.15 -3.44 3.61
N ASP A 39 -12.73 -4.53 3.11
CA ASP A 39 -14.01 -5.08 3.56
C ASP A 39 -13.89 -6.00 4.80
N GLN A 40 -12.69 -6.14 5.36
CA GLN A 40 -12.34 -6.99 6.52
C GLN A 40 -12.35 -8.50 6.22
N SER A 41 -12.62 -8.90 4.97
CA SER A 41 -12.49 -10.29 4.55
C SER A 41 -11.01 -10.71 4.56
N THR A 42 -10.78 -12.01 4.80
CA THR A 42 -9.45 -12.58 4.58
C THR A 42 -9.33 -12.93 3.11
N GLN A 43 -8.33 -12.35 2.46
CA GLN A 43 -7.91 -12.64 1.10
C GLN A 43 -6.47 -13.15 1.12
N TYR A 44 -6.02 -13.69 0.00
CA TYR A 44 -4.65 -14.11 -0.18
C TYR A 44 -4.04 -13.37 -1.37
N ILE A 45 -2.79 -12.97 -1.27
CA ILE A 45 -2.04 -12.36 -2.36
C ILE A 45 -0.87 -13.26 -2.74
N SER A 46 -0.49 -13.24 -4.00
CA SER A 46 0.83 -13.73 -4.38
C SER A 46 1.44 -12.91 -5.51
N PHE A 47 2.75 -13.04 -5.65
CA PHE A 47 3.57 -12.30 -6.60
C PHE A 47 4.28 -13.25 -7.53
N ILE A 48 4.43 -12.84 -8.78
CA ILE A 48 5.32 -13.47 -9.76
C ILE A 48 6.25 -12.38 -10.27
N SER A 49 7.54 -12.49 -9.98
CA SER A 49 8.57 -11.57 -10.50
C SER A 49 8.71 -11.70 -12.02
N THR A 50 8.94 -10.58 -12.71
CA THR A 50 9.14 -10.55 -14.17
C THR A 50 10.57 -10.88 -14.62
N GLU A 51 11.52 -11.07 -13.69
CA GLU A 51 12.94 -11.30 -14.02
C GLU A 51 13.16 -12.55 -14.90
N THR A 52 12.35 -13.62 -14.76
CA THR A 52 12.76 -14.93 -15.31
C THR A 52 12.52 -15.17 -16.81
N ALA A 53 11.54 -14.55 -17.47
CA ALA A 53 11.20 -14.92 -18.87
C ALA A 53 11.52 -13.83 -19.92
N TYR A 54 11.44 -12.56 -19.54
CA TYR A 54 11.73 -11.45 -20.46
C TYR A 54 13.24 -11.19 -20.56
N GLU A 55 13.98 -11.21 -19.45
CA GLU A 55 15.46 -11.10 -19.47
C GLU A 55 16.10 -12.25 -20.27
N GLN A 56 15.52 -13.46 -20.20
CA GLN A 56 16.00 -14.62 -20.97
C GLN A 56 15.75 -14.50 -22.48
N SER A 57 14.72 -13.76 -22.90
CA SER A 57 14.38 -13.60 -24.34
C SER A 57 14.90 -12.29 -24.94
N HIS A 58 15.18 -11.28 -24.11
CA HIS A 58 15.62 -9.94 -24.53
C HIS A 58 16.73 -9.43 -23.59
N PRO A 59 17.93 -10.04 -23.58
CA PRO A 59 19.01 -9.75 -22.63
C PRO A 59 19.56 -8.31 -22.70
N ASN A 60 19.17 -7.56 -23.73
CA ASN A 60 19.57 -6.18 -23.97
C ASN A 60 18.42 -5.16 -23.85
N GLU A 61 17.21 -5.61 -23.49
CA GLU A 61 16.06 -4.73 -23.25
C GLU A 61 15.65 -4.82 -21.78
N ALA A 62 15.93 -3.76 -21.01
CA ALA A 62 15.31 -3.63 -19.70
C ALA A 62 13.87 -3.14 -19.88
N ARG A 63 12.87 -3.96 -19.52
CA ARG A 63 11.57 -3.40 -19.12
C ARG A 63 11.75 -2.78 -17.75
N ALA A 64 12.33 -1.58 -17.72
CA ALA A 64 12.80 -0.92 -16.51
C ALA A 64 11.70 -0.63 -15.48
N ASP A 65 10.42 -0.67 -15.87
CA ASP A 65 9.35 -0.14 -15.02
C ASP A 65 8.56 -1.23 -14.27
N SER A 66 8.39 -2.43 -14.83
CA SER A 66 7.53 -3.49 -14.27
C SER A 66 8.35 -4.51 -13.49
N VAL A 67 7.93 -4.80 -12.26
CA VAL A 67 8.72 -5.59 -11.30
C VAL A 67 8.12 -6.97 -11.02
N GLY A 68 6.90 -7.20 -11.52
CA GLY A 68 6.17 -8.43 -11.32
C GLY A 68 4.69 -8.28 -11.61
N ARG A 69 3.93 -9.31 -11.25
CA ARG A 69 2.47 -9.32 -11.25
C ARG A 69 1.96 -9.74 -9.88
N ALA A 70 0.86 -9.14 -9.44
CA ALA A 70 0.13 -9.58 -8.25
C ALA A 70 -1.13 -10.34 -8.64
N TYR A 71 -1.37 -11.42 -7.92
CA TYR A 71 -2.56 -12.25 -7.99
C TYR A 71 -3.26 -12.20 -6.63
N ARG A 72 -4.58 -12.20 -6.64
CA ARG A 72 -5.40 -12.31 -5.45
C ARG A 72 -6.17 -13.62 -5.51
N LYS A 73 -6.31 -14.29 -4.37
CA LYS A 73 -7.18 -15.44 -4.22
C LYS A 73 -8.15 -15.20 -3.07
N SER A 74 -9.43 -15.44 -3.32
CA SER A 74 -10.44 -15.37 -2.26
C SER A 74 -10.44 -16.62 -1.39
N ALA A 75 -11.14 -16.58 -0.26
CA ALA A 75 -11.36 -17.75 0.59
C ALA A 75 -12.10 -18.91 -0.13
N LYS A 76 -12.69 -18.68 -1.32
CA LYS A 76 -13.32 -19.70 -2.16
C LYS A 76 -12.38 -20.24 -3.25
N ASP A 77 -11.08 -19.98 -3.13
CA ASP A 77 -10.05 -20.34 -4.11
C ASP A 77 -10.29 -19.81 -5.53
N GLN A 78 -11.03 -18.70 -5.65
CA GLN A 78 -11.13 -17.97 -6.91
C GLN A 78 -9.93 -17.04 -7.05
N GLU A 79 -9.15 -17.23 -8.11
CA GLU A 79 -7.95 -16.46 -8.41
C GLU A 79 -8.21 -15.36 -9.44
N ASP A 80 -7.79 -14.14 -9.11
CA ASP A 80 -7.89 -12.95 -9.95
C ASP A 80 -6.49 -12.34 -10.17
N LEU A 81 -6.19 -11.97 -11.42
CA LEU A 81 -5.06 -11.08 -11.71
C LEU A 81 -5.40 -9.65 -11.28
N ILE A 82 -4.63 -9.09 -10.34
CA ILE A 82 -4.68 -7.66 -10.01
C ILE A 82 -4.07 -6.87 -11.16
N GLY A 83 -2.82 -7.19 -11.52
CA GLY A 83 -2.11 -6.60 -12.65
C GLY A 83 -0.60 -6.54 -12.47
N ASN A 84 0.06 -5.77 -13.33
CA ASN A 84 1.51 -5.53 -13.26
C ASN A 84 1.83 -4.54 -12.13
N LEU A 85 2.97 -4.76 -11.49
CA LEU A 85 3.51 -3.95 -10.41
C LEU A 85 4.64 -3.06 -10.90
N TYR A 86 4.77 -1.89 -10.29
CA TYR A 86 5.81 -0.90 -10.60
C TYR A 86 6.49 -0.45 -9.31
N TYR A 87 7.81 -0.20 -9.32
CA TYR A 87 8.45 0.37 -8.14
C TYR A 87 8.14 1.85 -7.97
N ILE A 88 7.89 2.28 -6.75
CA ILE A 88 8.10 3.65 -6.29
C ILE A 88 9.10 3.64 -5.15
N TYR A 89 9.65 4.82 -4.83
CA TYR A 89 10.64 4.97 -3.78
C TYR A 89 10.10 5.86 -2.67
N ASP A 90 10.40 5.50 -1.42
CA ASP A 90 10.16 6.39 -0.30
C ASP A 90 11.26 7.45 -0.17
N ALA A 91 11.15 8.31 0.84
CA ALA A 91 12.13 9.37 1.11
C ALA A 91 13.54 8.85 1.46
N HIS A 92 13.69 7.55 1.76
CA HIS A 92 14.94 6.88 2.10
C HIS A 92 15.43 5.96 0.98
N ALA A 93 14.87 6.09 -0.23
CA ALA A 93 15.18 5.27 -1.41
C ALA A 93 14.88 3.76 -1.26
N ASN A 94 14.05 3.38 -0.29
CA ASN A 94 13.54 2.01 -0.24
C ASN A 94 12.50 1.82 -1.34
N ASN A 95 12.61 0.72 -2.08
CA ASN A 95 11.65 0.35 -3.10
C ASN A 95 10.36 -0.22 -2.49
N MET A 96 9.24 0.14 -3.11
CA MET A 96 7.92 -0.43 -2.83
C MET A 96 7.28 -0.79 -4.16
N ALA A 97 6.84 -2.04 -4.30
CA ALA A 97 6.09 -2.45 -5.48
C ALA A 97 4.65 -1.99 -5.31
N ILE A 98 4.10 -1.31 -6.31
CA ILE A 98 2.75 -0.79 -6.28
C ILE A 98 1.94 -1.18 -7.50
N TYR A 99 0.63 -1.16 -7.32
CA TYR A 99 -0.36 -1.27 -8.38
C TYR A 99 -1.26 -0.04 -8.35
N PHE A 100 -1.55 0.50 -9.52
CA PHE A 100 -2.65 1.44 -9.71
C PHE A 100 -3.65 0.89 -10.72
N GLY A 101 -4.93 0.94 -10.37
CA GLY A 101 -6.07 0.62 -11.22
C GLY A 101 -7.12 1.72 -11.16
N THR A 102 -7.96 1.77 -12.19
CA THR A 102 -9.17 2.58 -12.29
C THR A 102 -10.28 1.70 -12.85
N GLU A 103 -11.51 2.22 -12.91
CA GLU A 103 -12.64 1.49 -13.52
C GLU A 103 -12.38 1.08 -14.99
N ASN A 104 -11.60 1.88 -15.72
CA ASN A 104 -11.40 1.71 -17.17
C ASN A 104 -9.98 1.26 -17.57
N ALA A 105 -9.06 1.13 -16.61
CA ALA A 105 -7.68 0.78 -16.89
C ALA A 105 -7.02 0.12 -15.67
N LYS A 106 -6.27 -0.96 -15.91
CA LYS A 106 -5.48 -1.67 -14.90
C LYS A 106 -3.99 -1.45 -15.12
N SER A 107 -3.20 -1.59 -14.06
CA SER A 107 -1.74 -1.53 -14.11
C SER A 107 -1.19 -0.21 -14.68
N LEU A 108 -1.71 0.91 -14.20
CA LEU A 108 -1.26 2.24 -14.61
C LEU A 108 0.14 2.52 -14.06
N ASN A 109 1.08 2.84 -14.94
CA ASN A 109 2.47 3.01 -14.57
C ASN A 109 2.72 4.41 -13.98
N PRO A 110 3.19 4.53 -12.72
CA PRO A 110 3.41 5.81 -12.06
C PRO A 110 4.56 6.64 -12.67
N HIS A 111 5.33 6.07 -13.60
CA HIS A 111 6.44 6.74 -14.29
C HIS A 111 6.03 7.27 -15.66
N GLN A 112 4.85 6.88 -16.16
CA GLN A 112 4.37 7.25 -17.48
C GLN A 112 3.38 8.41 -17.40
N LYS A 113 3.68 9.52 -18.08
CA LYS A 113 2.88 10.75 -18.03
C LYS A 113 1.41 10.52 -18.42
N GLU A 114 1.15 9.67 -19.40
CA GLU A 114 -0.22 9.40 -19.85
C GLU A 114 -1.03 8.60 -18.83
N ASP A 115 -0.39 7.70 -18.08
CA ASP A 115 -1.04 6.93 -17.02
C ASP A 115 -1.30 7.80 -15.78
N ILE A 116 -0.36 8.69 -15.43
CA ILE A 116 -0.58 9.71 -14.40
C ILE A 116 -1.78 10.60 -14.75
N LYS A 117 -1.92 11.04 -16.01
CA LYS A 117 -3.09 11.83 -16.46
C LYS A 117 -4.40 11.06 -16.29
N LYS A 118 -4.40 9.74 -16.51
CA LYS A 118 -5.59 8.89 -16.26
C LYS A 118 -5.92 8.85 -14.77
N LEU A 119 -4.92 8.64 -13.91
CA LEU A 119 -5.10 8.67 -12.45
C LEU A 119 -5.64 10.02 -11.97
N ALA A 120 -5.06 11.12 -12.44
CA ALA A 120 -5.46 12.48 -12.08
C ALA A 120 -6.93 12.79 -12.40
N LYS A 121 -7.46 12.22 -13.48
CA LYS A 121 -8.83 12.42 -13.98
C LYS A 121 -9.81 11.37 -13.46
N ALA A 122 -9.34 10.29 -12.86
CA ALA A 122 -10.20 9.21 -12.39
C ALA A 122 -11.14 9.67 -11.26
N LYS A 123 -12.29 9.02 -11.13
CA LYS A 123 -13.16 9.15 -9.96
C LYS A 123 -12.91 8.08 -8.91
N LYS A 124 -12.36 6.95 -9.31
CA LYS A 124 -12.00 5.84 -8.44
C LYS A 124 -10.62 5.32 -8.81
N ILE A 125 -9.76 5.15 -7.80
CA ILE A 125 -8.46 4.49 -7.93
C ILE A 125 -8.42 3.32 -6.97
N ASP A 126 -8.04 2.17 -7.50
CA ASP A 126 -7.67 0.97 -6.77
C ASP A 126 -6.15 0.94 -6.62
N PHE A 127 -5.64 0.76 -5.41
CA PHE A 127 -4.21 0.88 -5.13
C PHE A 127 -3.71 -0.21 -4.21
N TYR A 128 -2.70 -0.95 -4.64
CA TYR A 128 -1.96 -1.85 -3.76
C TYR A 128 -0.52 -1.40 -3.58
N GLU A 129 0.04 -1.69 -2.43
CA GLU A 129 1.44 -1.46 -2.09
C GLU A 129 2.01 -2.65 -1.33
N PHE A 130 3.20 -3.06 -1.73
CA PHE A 130 3.91 -4.22 -1.22
C PHE A 130 5.37 -3.83 -0.94
N GLY A 131 5.81 -4.08 0.27
CA GLY A 131 7.18 -3.77 0.70
C GLY A 131 7.24 -3.39 2.18
N LYS A 132 8.45 -3.23 2.72
CA LYS A 132 8.68 -2.81 4.11
C LYS A 132 7.96 -3.67 5.16
N GLY A 133 7.85 -4.98 4.91
CA GLY A 133 7.15 -5.92 5.79
C GLY A 133 5.64 -5.70 5.91
N ARG A 134 5.04 -4.97 4.96
CA ARG A 134 3.58 -4.75 4.94
C ARG A 134 2.97 -4.90 3.56
N LEU A 135 1.66 -5.16 3.59
CA LEU A 135 0.77 -5.13 2.43
C LEU A 135 -0.31 -4.10 2.69
N ALA A 136 -0.50 -3.15 1.78
CA ALA A 136 -1.61 -2.21 1.85
C ALA A 136 -2.49 -2.29 0.60
N HIS A 137 -3.80 -2.24 0.82
CA HIS A 137 -4.80 -2.00 -0.22
C HIS A 137 -5.57 -0.73 0.15
N ALA A 138 -5.73 0.17 -0.80
CA ALA A 138 -6.49 1.40 -0.64
C ALA A 138 -7.40 1.65 -1.86
N GLU A 139 -8.61 2.11 -1.57
CA GLU A 139 -9.55 2.62 -2.55
C GLU A 139 -9.70 4.13 -2.35
N PHE A 140 -9.44 4.90 -3.40
CA PHE A 140 -9.65 6.34 -3.42
C PHE A 140 -10.89 6.67 -4.23
N THR A 141 -11.73 7.58 -3.74
CA THR A 141 -12.94 8.05 -4.43
C THR A 141 -13.03 9.58 -4.44
N ALA A 142 -13.30 10.14 -5.60
CA ALA A 142 -13.50 11.56 -5.85
C ALA A 142 -14.90 11.81 -6.45
N ASN A 143 -15.48 12.97 -6.15
CA ASN A 143 -16.75 13.43 -6.72
C ASN A 143 -16.59 13.91 -8.17
N LYS A 144 -15.54 14.71 -8.45
CA LYS A 144 -15.23 15.26 -9.77
C LYS A 144 -14.13 14.47 -10.45
N SER A 145 -12.91 14.59 -9.93
CA SER A 145 -11.73 13.82 -10.32
C SER A 145 -10.71 13.91 -9.19
N MET A 146 -9.79 12.94 -9.13
CA MET A 146 -8.77 12.85 -8.09
C MET A 146 -8.06 14.17 -7.83
N CYS A 147 -7.50 14.80 -8.86
CA CYS A 147 -6.72 16.03 -8.64
C CYS A 147 -7.56 17.28 -8.49
N ALA A 148 -8.76 17.34 -9.07
CA ALA A 148 -9.65 18.47 -8.82
C ALA A 148 -10.13 18.49 -7.37
N ASP A 149 -10.45 17.32 -6.81
CA ASP A 149 -10.96 17.22 -5.45
C ASP A 149 -9.85 17.25 -4.41
N PHE A 150 -8.69 16.61 -4.66
CA PHE A 150 -7.53 16.66 -3.78
C PHE A 150 -7.00 18.09 -3.58
N ASN A 151 -6.94 18.88 -4.65
CA ASN A 151 -6.53 20.28 -4.61
C ASN A 151 -7.68 21.23 -4.19
N GLY A 152 -8.92 20.74 -4.18
CA GLY A 152 -10.11 21.51 -3.89
C GLY A 152 -10.60 21.36 -2.44
N LYS A 153 -11.82 21.86 -2.19
CA LYS A 153 -12.47 21.78 -0.86
C LYS A 153 -13.09 20.42 -0.55
N ASN A 154 -13.33 19.60 -1.59
CA ASN A 154 -14.02 18.31 -1.45
C ASN A 154 -13.12 17.25 -0.79
N GLY A 155 -11.84 17.24 -1.15
CA GLY A 155 -10.93 16.14 -0.79
C GLY A 155 -11.27 14.83 -1.50
N VAL A 156 -10.37 13.87 -1.38
CA VAL A 156 -10.52 12.51 -1.89
C VAL A 156 -10.81 11.60 -0.70
N LYS A 157 -11.89 10.84 -0.77
CA LYS A 157 -12.19 9.82 0.23
C LYS A 157 -11.23 8.65 0.04
N VAL A 158 -10.67 8.15 1.12
CA VAL A 158 -9.84 6.95 1.13
C VAL A 158 -10.47 5.94 2.08
N LYS A 159 -10.49 4.68 1.66
CA LYS A 159 -10.64 3.51 2.54
C LYS A 159 -9.41 2.65 2.33
N MET A 160 -8.80 2.15 3.40
CA MET A 160 -7.60 1.33 3.27
C MET A 160 -7.46 0.31 4.38
N ALA A 161 -6.81 -0.79 4.05
CA ALA A 161 -6.31 -1.79 4.98
C ALA A 161 -4.78 -1.87 4.82
N SER A 162 -4.04 -1.80 5.91
CA SER A 162 -2.59 -2.03 5.93
C SER A 162 -2.26 -3.14 6.90
N ASN A 163 -1.70 -4.22 6.39
CA ASN A 163 -1.35 -5.45 7.10
C ASN A 163 0.15 -5.45 7.36
N TYR A 164 0.53 -5.52 8.64
CA TYR A 164 1.90 -5.51 9.14
C TYR A 164 2.21 -6.89 9.70
N TYR A 165 3.18 -7.56 9.11
CA TYR A 165 3.48 -8.96 9.40
C TYR A 165 4.59 -9.08 10.43
N GLN A 166 4.39 -9.96 11.40
CA GLN A 166 5.49 -10.57 12.15
C GLN A 166 5.90 -11.88 11.50
N ASP A 167 4.92 -12.66 11.03
CA ASP A 167 5.11 -13.88 10.25
C ASP A 167 3.83 -14.19 9.44
N TYR A 168 3.74 -15.37 8.82
CA TYR A 168 2.60 -15.81 8.02
C TYR A 168 1.26 -15.77 8.78
N ASN A 169 1.27 -16.24 10.04
CA ASN A 169 0.06 -16.43 10.84
C ASN A 169 -0.23 -15.22 11.74
N ASN A 170 0.80 -14.44 12.06
CA ASN A 170 0.73 -13.33 13.01
C ASN A 170 0.90 -12.00 12.29
N TYR A 171 -0.19 -11.24 12.17
CA TYR A 171 -0.18 -9.92 11.57
C TYR A 171 -1.25 -8.99 12.15
N TYR A 172 -0.90 -7.70 12.15
CA TYR A 172 -1.74 -6.60 12.60
C TYR A 172 -2.29 -5.85 11.39
N THR A 173 -3.58 -5.51 11.39
CA THR A 173 -4.23 -4.74 10.33
C THR A 173 -4.72 -3.40 10.85
N SER A 174 -4.26 -2.32 10.22
CA SER A 174 -4.81 -0.97 10.38
C SER A 174 -5.87 -0.74 9.31
N LEU A 175 -7.15 -0.72 9.70
CA LEU A 175 -8.25 -0.28 8.83
C LEU A 175 -8.48 1.21 9.03
N LEU A 176 -8.57 1.93 7.93
CA LEU A 176 -8.72 3.38 7.93
C LEU A 176 -9.74 3.81 6.90
N SER A 177 -10.50 4.85 7.23
CA SER A 177 -11.15 5.68 6.22
C SER A 177 -11.02 7.15 6.60
N ALA A 178 -10.83 8.01 5.61
CA ALA A 178 -10.70 9.45 5.82
C ALA A 178 -11.03 10.21 4.54
N THR A 179 -11.07 11.53 4.64
CA THR A 179 -11.02 12.45 3.50
C THR A 179 -9.64 13.12 3.48
N ILE A 180 -8.84 12.87 2.46
CA ILE A 180 -7.51 13.47 2.27
C ILE A 180 -7.56 14.61 1.25
N SER A 181 -6.82 15.67 1.52
CA SER A 181 -6.65 16.81 0.61
C SER A 181 -5.21 17.29 0.65
N LYS A 182 -4.84 18.22 -0.22
CA LYS A 182 -3.50 18.81 -0.24
C LYS A 182 -3.09 19.45 1.10
N HIS A 183 -4.06 19.94 1.87
CA HIS A 183 -3.80 20.74 3.07
C HIS A 183 -4.22 20.06 4.37
N ASP A 184 -5.09 19.04 4.31
CA ASP A 184 -5.73 18.50 5.50
C ASP A 184 -6.18 17.04 5.33
N ILE A 185 -6.35 16.35 6.46
CA ILE A 185 -6.91 15.00 6.59
C ILE A 185 -8.06 15.08 7.58
N LYS A 186 -9.28 14.76 7.13
CA LYS A 186 -10.52 14.87 7.89
C LYS A 186 -11.26 13.55 7.98
N ASP A 187 -12.26 13.51 8.85
CA ASP A 187 -13.20 12.38 8.99
C ASP A 187 -12.50 11.03 9.21
N VAL A 188 -11.40 11.08 9.98
CA VAL A 188 -10.55 9.91 10.21
C VAL A 188 -11.30 8.92 11.09
N ASN A 189 -11.53 7.74 10.53
CA ASN A 189 -11.98 6.56 11.24
C ASN A 189 -10.86 5.53 11.18
N TYR A 190 -10.52 4.97 12.33
CA TYR A 190 -9.44 4.01 12.48
C TYR A 190 -9.94 2.82 13.31
N LYS A 191 -9.62 1.62 12.85
CA LYS A 191 -9.95 0.37 13.53
C LYS A 191 -8.80 -0.63 13.39
N PRO A 192 -8.23 -1.12 14.50
CA PRO A 192 -7.27 -2.21 14.46
C PRO A 192 -7.97 -3.57 14.32
N LEU A 193 -7.31 -4.52 13.66
CA LEU A 193 -7.60 -5.96 13.75
C LEU A 193 -6.29 -6.71 14.01
N MET A 194 -6.36 -7.81 14.75
CA MET A 194 -5.22 -8.68 15.01
C MET A 194 -5.57 -10.10 14.56
N THR A 195 -4.67 -10.70 13.78
CA THR A 195 -4.78 -12.10 13.36
C THR A 195 -3.54 -12.83 13.86
N GLY A 196 -3.73 -13.92 14.59
CA GLY A 196 -2.62 -14.75 15.06
C GLY A 196 -2.86 -15.42 16.39
N SER A 197 -1.77 -15.86 17.01
CA SER A 197 -1.74 -16.49 18.32
C SER A 197 -2.20 -15.54 19.43
N GLN A 198 -2.68 -16.10 20.55
CA GLN A 198 -3.15 -15.31 21.69
C GLN A 198 -2.03 -14.42 22.29
N SER A 199 -0.79 -14.90 22.30
CA SER A 199 0.38 -14.14 22.76
C SER A 199 0.66 -12.94 21.85
N PHE A 200 0.65 -13.16 20.52
CA PHE A 200 0.80 -12.09 19.54
C PHE A 200 -0.30 -11.04 19.66
N ILE A 201 -1.56 -11.47 19.79
CA ILE A 201 -2.72 -10.57 19.94
C ILE A 201 -2.57 -9.73 21.22
N SER A 202 -2.21 -10.36 22.34
CA SER A 202 -2.02 -9.67 23.62
C SER A 202 -0.94 -8.58 23.52
N GLU A 203 0.20 -8.89 22.91
CA GLU A 203 1.29 -7.92 22.76
C GLU A 203 0.94 -6.81 21.76
N SER A 204 0.34 -7.17 20.62
CA SER A 204 -0.14 -6.21 19.62
C SER A 204 -1.13 -5.21 20.21
N ASN A 205 -2.06 -5.66 21.07
CA ASN A 205 -3.00 -4.78 21.75
C ASN A 205 -2.32 -3.74 22.66
N LYS A 206 -1.21 -4.11 23.33
CA LYS A 206 -0.45 -3.16 24.17
C LYS A 206 0.22 -2.07 23.32
N HIS A 207 0.75 -2.43 22.16
CA HIS A 207 1.36 -1.49 21.23
C HIS A 207 0.31 -0.61 20.55
N GLU A 208 -0.81 -1.20 20.14
CA GLU A 208 -1.94 -0.52 19.52
C GLU A 208 -2.48 0.58 20.43
N ALA A 209 -2.71 0.29 21.72
CA ALA A 209 -3.21 1.26 22.68
C ALA A 209 -2.30 2.50 22.84
N LYS A 210 -1.00 2.37 22.56
CA LYS A 210 -0.02 3.47 22.68
C LYS A 210 0.22 4.20 21.36
N HIS A 211 0.19 3.49 20.23
CA HIS A 211 0.75 3.98 18.97
C HIS A 211 -0.18 3.79 17.76
N GLY A 212 -1.29 3.07 17.91
CA GLY A 212 -2.18 2.67 16.80
C GLY A 212 -2.73 3.84 16.00
N GLN A 213 -3.28 4.85 16.69
CA GLN A 213 -3.80 6.06 16.03
C GLN A 213 -2.70 6.85 15.29
N GLN A 214 -1.51 6.95 15.88
CA GLN A 214 -0.39 7.64 15.24
C GLN A 214 0.08 6.90 13.99
N LEU A 215 0.16 5.57 14.04
CA LEU A 215 0.45 4.73 12.88
C LEU A 215 -0.62 4.91 11.79
N GLY A 216 -1.89 4.90 12.17
CA GLY A 216 -3.01 5.12 11.26
C GLY A 216 -2.92 6.47 10.52
N LEU A 217 -2.64 7.54 11.26
CA LEU A 217 -2.44 8.87 10.67
C LEU A 217 -1.19 8.95 9.79
N ALA A 218 -0.11 8.27 10.16
CA ALA A 218 1.11 8.20 9.33
C ALA A 218 0.81 7.52 7.98
N ASN A 219 0.03 6.45 7.97
CA ASN A 219 -0.40 5.77 6.75
C ASN A 219 -1.24 6.70 5.85
N LEU A 220 -2.17 7.46 6.42
CA LEU A 220 -2.97 8.43 5.65
C LEU A 220 -2.10 9.55 5.06
N LYS A 221 -1.16 10.08 5.85
CA LYS A 221 -0.20 11.09 5.37
C LYS A 221 0.63 10.56 4.22
N GLU A 222 1.14 9.34 4.33
CA GLU A 222 1.86 8.68 3.25
C GLU A 222 1.00 8.57 1.98
N LYS A 223 -0.27 8.16 2.09
CA LYS A 223 -1.17 8.13 0.92
C LYS A 223 -1.44 9.52 0.35
N ALA A 224 -1.54 10.56 1.17
CA ALA A 224 -1.62 11.95 0.67
C ALA A 224 -0.34 12.39 -0.06
N THR A 225 0.83 11.87 0.31
CA THR A 225 2.07 12.15 -0.43
C THR A 225 2.09 11.49 -1.82
N LEU A 226 1.41 10.36 -2.04
CA LEU A 226 1.26 9.80 -3.40
C LEU A 226 0.54 10.78 -4.33
N PHE A 227 -0.46 11.50 -3.82
CA PHE A 227 -1.15 12.52 -4.60
C PHE A 227 -0.24 13.71 -4.89
N THR A 228 0.46 14.21 -3.87
CA THR A 228 1.36 15.36 -4.02
C THR A 228 2.54 15.07 -4.94
N ASN A 229 3.09 13.86 -4.86
CA ASN A 229 4.36 13.51 -5.49
C ASN A 229 4.22 12.63 -6.72
N ILE A 230 3.03 12.14 -7.10
CA ILE A 230 2.87 11.26 -8.26
C ILE A 230 1.62 11.63 -9.05
N ILE A 231 0.43 11.56 -8.43
CA ILE A 231 -0.85 11.62 -9.16
C ILE A 231 -1.19 13.05 -9.59
N CYS A 232 -0.96 14.04 -8.73
CA CYS A 232 -1.39 15.43 -8.88
C CYS A 232 -0.23 16.42 -8.89
N ARG A 233 0.90 16.00 -9.46
CA ARG A 233 2.07 16.86 -9.70
C ARG A 233 1.69 18.12 -10.47
#